data_AF-A0A542FV06-F1
#
_entry.id   AF-A0A542FV06-F1
#
_cell.length_a   1.000
_cell.length_b   1.000
_cell.length_c   1.000
_cell.angle_alpha   90.00
_cell.angle_beta   90.00
_cell.angle_gamma   90.00
#
_symmetry.space_group_name_H-M   'P 1'
#
loop_
_entity.id
_entity.type
_entity.pdbx_description
1 polymer ?
#
loop_
_entity_poly.entity_id
_entity_poly.type
_entity_poly.pdbx_seq_one_letter_code
_entity_poly.pdbx_strand_id
1 'polypeptide(L)'
;MLGALKARLNESPGDQSTRRHVVDAYRQLGHLDQAGRFAIGLDEGARSAEVRAYASMVRALNTDESATRRLSLIPAEAELPDQVQRAVKGRRLDDEWQPWGAFIVFAWAMWVGLVLLATVVVYGFAMAGAHDVQPIAQRWTAAIGWALVFALVSTTAWCVASRKWVPALVWAGITIALGGYVVVASVAFFW
;
A
#
# COMPACT_ATOMS: atom_id res chain seq x y z
N MET A 1 5.88 -37.26 -10.72
CA MET A 1 5.92 -37.85 -9.36
C MET A 1 5.63 -36.83 -8.27
N LEU A 2 6.34 -35.68 -8.23
CA LEU A 2 6.13 -34.64 -7.20
C LEU A 2 4.68 -34.11 -7.09
N GLY A 3 3.96 -34.01 -8.21
CA GLY A 3 2.55 -33.60 -8.21
C GLY A 3 1.64 -34.54 -7.40
N ALA A 4 1.85 -35.86 -7.50
CA ALA A 4 1.07 -36.86 -6.76
C ALA A 4 1.37 -36.80 -5.25
N LEU A 5 2.63 -36.59 -4.88
CA LEU A 5 3.03 -36.42 -3.47
C LEU A 5 2.39 -35.16 -2.87
N LYS A 6 2.35 -34.06 -3.63
CA LYS A 6 1.69 -32.81 -3.19
C LYS A 6 0.19 -32.97 -3.04
N ALA A 7 -0.48 -33.68 -3.96
CA ALA A 7 -1.91 -33.96 -3.86
C ALA A 7 -2.22 -34.76 -2.58
N ARG A 8 -1.46 -35.83 -2.33
CA ARG A 8 -1.57 -36.64 -1.10
C ARG A 8 -1.29 -35.83 0.16
N LEU A 9 -0.28 -34.96 0.15
CA LEU A 9 0.02 -34.09 1.30
C LEU A 9 -1.08 -33.06 1.54
N ASN A 10 -1.78 -32.62 0.49
CA ASN A 10 -2.91 -31.71 0.63
C ASN A 10 -4.13 -32.41 1.27
N GLU A 11 -4.34 -33.69 0.97
CA GLU A 11 -5.38 -34.53 1.59
C GLU A 11 -5.04 -34.92 3.03
N SER A 12 -3.75 -35.06 3.34
CA SER A 12 -3.26 -35.42 4.69
C SER A 12 -2.06 -34.55 5.10
N PRO A 13 -2.30 -33.30 5.54
CA PRO A 13 -1.23 -32.35 5.87
C PRO A 13 -0.30 -32.81 7.01
N GLY A 14 -0.79 -33.69 7.89
CA GLY A 14 -0.02 -34.28 8.98
C GLY A 14 0.83 -35.50 8.58
N ASP A 15 0.78 -35.95 7.33
CA ASP A 15 1.60 -37.08 6.86
C ASP A 15 3.07 -36.66 6.72
N GLN A 16 3.83 -36.87 7.81
CA GLN A 16 5.25 -36.55 7.89
C GLN A 16 6.09 -37.32 6.86
N SER A 17 5.72 -38.56 6.51
CA SER A 17 6.45 -39.35 5.51
C SER A 17 6.31 -38.72 4.12
N THR A 18 5.08 -38.42 3.71
CA THR A 18 4.83 -37.76 2.42
C THR A 18 5.48 -36.36 2.39
N ARG A 19 5.42 -35.61 3.50
CA ARG A 19 6.09 -34.30 3.62
C ARG A 19 7.60 -34.40 3.43
N ARG A 20 8.27 -35.38 4.07
CA ARG A 20 9.73 -35.61 3.88
C ARG A 20 10.05 -35.88 2.41
N HIS A 21 9.28 -36.73 1.74
CA HIS A 21 9.48 -37.01 0.32
C HIS A 21 9.31 -35.78 -0.58
N VAL A 22 8.35 -34.90 -0.29
CA VAL A 22 8.18 -33.62 -1.01
C VAL A 22 9.40 -32.71 -0.79
N VAL A 23 9.86 -32.60 0.46
CA VAL A 23 11.03 -31.78 0.82
C VAL A 23 12.28 -32.29 0.12
N ASP A 24 12.54 -33.59 0.17
CA ASP A 24 13.73 -34.18 -0.45
C ASP A 24 13.72 -34.06 -1.97
N ALA A 25 12.56 -34.21 -2.60
CA ALA A 25 12.42 -33.95 -4.03
C ALA A 25 12.75 -32.48 -4.37
N TYR A 26 12.27 -31.51 -3.59
CA TYR A 26 12.61 -30.10 -3.83
C TYR A 26 14.09 -29.79 -3.55
N ARG A 27 14.71 -30.44 -2.56
CA ARG A 27 16.16 -30.35 -2.30
C ARG A 27 16.97 -30.87 -3.49
N GLN A 28 16.61 -32.04 -4.01
CA GLN A 28 17.28 -32.64 -5.17
C GLN A 28 17.16 -31.78 -6.43
N LEU A 29 16.04 -31.07 -6.58
CA LEU A 29 15.81 -30.13 -7.68
C LEU A 29 16.45 -28.74 -7.45
N GLY A 30 17.04 -28.48 -6.29
CA GLY A 30 17.65 -27.19 -5.95
C GLY A 30 16.68 -26.07 -5.58
N HIS A 31 15.38 -26.37 -5.41
CA HIS A 31 14.36 -25.40 -5.04
C HIS A 31 14.28 -25.22 -3.52
N LEU A 32 15.25 -24.49 -2.96
CA LEU A 32 15.37 -24.29 -1.51
C LEU A 32 14.19 -23.53 -0.89
N ASP A 33 13.53 -22.66 -1.65
CA ASP A 33 12.33 -21.93 -1.23
C ASP A 33 11.13 -22.88 -1.04
N GLN A 34 10.92 -23.79 -1.99
CA GLN A 34 9.86 -24.81 -1.90
C GLN A 34 10.21 -25.88 -0.88
N ALA A 35 11.47 -26.30 -0.79
CA ALA A 35 11.92 -27.20 0.27
C ALA A 35 11.64 -26.59 1.64
N GLY A 36 12.02 -25.32 1.85
CA GLY A 36 11.76 -24.59 3.09
C GLY A 36 10.27 -24.47 3.40
N ARG A 37 9.44 -24.16 2.41
CA ARG A 37 7.98 -24.05 2.54
C ARG A 37 7.35 -25.29 3.20
N PHE A 38 7.76 -26.49 2.80
CA PHE A 38 7.22 -27.74 3.35
C PHE A 38 7.99 -28.24 4.57
N ALA A 39 9.30 -27.99 4.63
CA ALA A 39 10.19 -28.46 5.71
C ALA A 39 9.89 -27.78 7.05
N ILE A 40 9.31 -26.58 7.06
CA ILE A 40 8.90 -25.93 8.31
C ILE A 40 7.76 -26.64 9.05
N GLY A 41 7.07 -27.59 8.40
CA GLY A 41 6.10 -28.47 9.05
C GLY A 41 6.63 -29.87 9.40
N LEU A 42 7.93 -30.14 9.19
CA LEU A 42 8.58 -31.36 9.64
C LEU A 42 8.96 -31.24 11.13
N ASP A 43 8.90 -32.36 11.87
CA ASP A 43 9.32 -32.40 13.28
C ASP A 43 10.81 -32.05 13.45
N GLU A 44 11.63 -32.42 12.47
CA GLU A 44 13.07 -32.09 12.40
C GLU A 44 13.33 -30.61 12.05
N GLY A 45 12.30 -29.91 11.57
CA GLY A 45 12.37 -28.54 11.09
C GLY A 45 13.07 -28.37 9.73
N ALA A 46 13.13 -27.12 9.28
CA ALA A 46 13.79 -26.73 8.04
C ALA A 46 15.25 -26.31 8.27
N ARG A 47 16.11 -26.55 7.29
CA ARG A 47 17.51 -26.09 7.35
C ARG A 47 17.58 -24.58 7.27
N SER A 48 18.58 -23.95 7.90
CA SER A 48 18.73 -22.48 7.91
C SER A 48 18.75 -21.86 6.50
N ALA A 49 19.34 -22.53 5.51
CA ALA A 49 19.34 -22.05 4.13
C ALA A 49 17.94 -22.09 3.49
N GLU A 50 17.15 -23.12 3.79
CA GLU A 50 15.78 -23.31 3.31
C GLU A 50 14.84 -22.29 3.95
N VAL A 51 14.99 -22.04 5.26
CA VAL A 51 14.22 -21.01 5.98
C VAL A 51 14.50 -19.63 5.40
N ARG A 52 15.76 -19.30 5.10
CA ARG A 52 16.12 -18.01 4.48
C ARG A 52 15.55 -17.88 3.07
N ALA A 53 15.63 -18.92 2.25
CA ALA A 53 15.07 -18.93 0.90
C ALA A 53 13.54 -18.77 0.93
N TYR A 54 12.87 -19.51 1.82
CA TYR A 54 11.43 -19.41 2.01
C TYR A 54 11.02 -18.02 2.52
N ALA A 55 11.71 -17.46 3.52
CA ALA A 55 11.45 -16.11 4.01
C ALA A 55 11.64 -15.05 2.92
N SER A 56 12.65 -15.22 2.05
CA SER A 56 12.85 -14.35 0.88
C SER A 56 11.70 -14.46 -0.12
N MET A 57 11.24 -15.68 -0.40
CA MET A 57 10.08 -15.91 -1.28
C MET A 57 8.79 -15.33 -0.69
N VAL A 58 8.53 -15.51 0.60
CA VAL A 58 7.35 -14.94 1.29
C VAL A 58 7.35 -13.42 1.22
N ARG A 59 8.51 -12.78 1.38
CA ARG A 59 8.66 -11.33 1.16
C ARG A 59 8.37 -10.93 -0.29
N ALA A 60 8.91 -11.67 -1.25
CA ALA A 60 8.70 -11.40 -2.67
C ALA A 60 7.24 -11.57 -3.11
N LEU A 61 6.55 -12.58 -2.58
CA LEU A 61 5.13 -12.85 -2.85
C LEU A 61 4.18 -11.94 -2.08
N ASN A 62 4.70 -11.17 -1.11
CA ASN A 62 3.91 -10.30 -0.24
C ASN A 62 2.70 -11.03 0.38
N THR A 63 2.88 -12.27 0.82
CA THR A 63 1.81 -13.11 1.40
C THR A 63 1.62 -12.83 2.89
N ASP A 64 0.36 -12.88 3.36
CA ASP A 64 0.01 -12.77 4.78
C ASP A 64 0.30 -14.06 5.55
N GLU A 65 0.14 -14.04 6.88
CA GLU A 65 0.38 -15.23 7.71
C GLU A 65 -0.56 -16.38 7.32
N SER A 66 -1.83 -16.06 7.05
CA SER A 66 -2.85 -17.05 6.68
C SER A 66 -2.53 -17.72 5.35
N ALA A 67 -2.10 -16.97 4.32
CA ALA A 67 -1.64 -17.56 3.06
C ALA A 67 -0.33 -18.31 3.25
N THR A 68 0.59 -17.81 4.06
CA THR A 68 1.88 -18.49 4.34
C THR A 68 1.64 -19.86 4.98
N ARG A 69 0.75 -19.95 5.97
CA ARG A 69 0.36 -21.22 6.61
C ARG A 69 -0.33 -22.17 5.64
N ARG A 70 -1.28 -21.65 4.86
CA ARG A 70 -2.01 -22.40 3.81
C ARG A 70 -1.06 -22.93 2.74
N LEU A 71 -0.11 -22.12 2.32
CA LEU A 71 0.91 -22.50 1.35
C LEU A 71 1.79 -23.61 1.95
N SER A 72 2.24 -23.48 3.19
CA SER A 72 3.07 -24.49 3.86
C SER A 72 2.33 -25.75 4.31
N LEU A 73 1.01 -25.80 4.16
CA LEU A 73 0.14 -26.87 4.66
C LEU A 73 0.38 -27.14 6.15
N ILE A 74 0.60 -26.09 6.94
CA ILE A 74 0.86 -26.21 8.39
C ILE A 74 -0.45 -25.97 9.15
N PRO A 75 -0.74 -26.75 10.22
CA PRO A 75 -1.86 -26.49 11.13
C PRO A 75 -1.81 -25.08 11.72
N ALA A 76 -2.96 -24.54 12.12
CA ALA A 76 -3.03 -23.20 12.71
C ALA A 76 -2.26 -23.13 14.04
N GLU A 77 -2.12 -24.24 14.77
CA GLU A 77 -1.48 -24.27 16.08
C GLU A 77 0.05 -24.36 16.04
N ALA A 78 0.67 -24.68 14.89
CA ALA A 78 2.13 -24.84 14.85
C ALA A 78 2.84 -23.48 14.79
N GLU A 79 3.91 -23.30 15.57
CA GLU A 79 4.70 -22.08 15.55
C GLU A 79 5.54 -21.98 14.26
N LEU A 80 5.44 -20.85 13.57
CA LEU A 80 6.30 -20.56 12.42
C LEU A 80 7.70 -20.16 12.90
N PRO A 81 8.78 -20.52 12.18
CA PRO A 81 10.12 -20.06 12.54
C PRO A 81 10.23 -18.53 12.57
N ASP A 82 10.98 -17.97 13.54
CA ASP A 82 11.13 -16.52 13.75
C ASP A 82 11.51 -15.72 12.51
N GLN A 83 12.29 -16.31 11.60
CA GLN A 83 12.70 -15.65 10.36
C GLN A 83 11.54 -15.49 9.37
N VAL A 84 10.65 -16.50 9.31
CA VAL A 84 9.42 -16.47 8.50
C VAL A 84 8.40 -15.56 9.17
N GLN A 85 8.26 -15.64 10.51
CA GLN A 85 7.42 -14.70 11.25
C GLN A 85 7.87 -13.25 11.04
N ARG A 86 9.17 -12.95 11.06
CA ARG A 86 9.67 -11.60 10.77
C ARG A 86 9.42 -11.18 9.33
N ALA A 87 9.50 -12.11 8.37
CA ALA A 87 9.13 -11.83 6.99
C ALA A 87 7.65 -11.46 6.83
N VAL A 88 6.76 -12.16 7.56
CA VAL A 88 5.32 -11.89 7.57
C VAL A 88 4.98 -10.64 8.38
N LYS A 89 5.53 -10.49 9.59
CA LYS A 89 5.34 -9.33 10.50
C LYS A 89 5.95 -8.05 9.93
N GLY A 90 6.96 -8.13 9.06
CA GLY A 90 7.47 -6.97 8.31
C GLY A 90 6.38 -6.25 7.49
N ARG A 91 5.25 -6.92 7.23
CA ARG A 91 4.04 -6.38 6.58
C ARG A 91 3.11 -5.61 7.53
N ARG A 92 3.23 -5.76 8.85
CA ARG A 92 2.28 -5.13 9.81
C ARG A 92 2.30 -3.60 9.75
N LEU A 93 3.25 -3.02 9.03
CA LEU A 93 3.29 -1.60 8.67
C LEU A 93 2.21 -1.19 7.65
N ASP A 94 1.62 -2.10 6.86
CA ASP A 94 0.64 -1.71 5.83
C ASP A 94 -0.81 -1.54 6.37
N ASP A 95 -1.13 -2.01 7.57
CA ASP A 95 -2.45 -1.79 8.20
C ASP A 95 -2.53 -0.46 8.97
N GLU A 96 -1.40 0.08 9.46
CA GLU A 96 -1.33 1.44 10.04
C GLU A 96 -1.45 2.55 8.98
N TRP A 97 -1.55 2.18 7.70
CA TRP A 97 -1.54 3.08 6.54
C TRP A 97 -2.91 3.48 6.01
N GLN A 98 -3.99 2.82 6.48
CA GLN A 98 -5.38 3.21 6.22
C GLN A 98 -5.74 4.68 6.57
N PRO A 99 -5.29 5.29 7.70
CA PRO A 99 -5.67 6.66 8.03
C PRO A 99 -5.11 7.70 7.05
N TRP A 100 -3.90 7.49 6.50
CA TRP A 100 -3.31 8.40 5.52
C TRP A 100 -4.04 8.35 4.17
N GLY A 101 -4.44 7.16 3.72
CA GLY A 101 -5.26 7.02 2.52
C GLY A 101 -6.60 7.73 2.65
N ALA A 102 -7.29 7.54 3.79
CA ALA A 102 -8.55 8.22 4.07
C ALA A 102 -8.38 9.75 4.15
N PHE A 103 -7.30 10.24 4.75
CA PHE A 103 -6.99 11.67 4.84
C PHE A 103 -6.80 12.33 3.46
N ILE A 104 -6.08 11.67 2.55
CA ILE A 104 -5.86 12.19 1.19
C ILE A 104 -7.18 12.23 0.42
N VAL A 105 -7.97 11.15 0.50
CA VAL A 105 -9.30 11.11 -0.13
C VAL A 105 -10.18 12.24 0.42
N PHE A 106 -10.15 12.48 1.73
CA PHE A 106 -10.88 13.58 2.35
C PHE A 106 -10.40 14.96 1.88
N ALA A 107 -9.09 15.18 1.78
CA ALA A 107 -8.51 16.43 1.29
C ALA A 107 -8.93 16.74 -0.15
N TRP A 108 -8.93 15.73 -1.04
CA TRP A 108 -9.39 15.87 -2.41
C TRP A 108 -10.91 16.06 -2.51
N ALA A 109 -11.69 15.32 -1.71
CA ALA A 109 -13.14 15.48 -1.65
C ALA A 109 -13.54 16.87 -1.18
N MET A 110 -12.85 17.41 -0.17
CA MET A 110 -13.04 18.78 0.32
C MET A 110 -12.74 19.81 -0.77
N TRP A 111 -11.65 19.64 -1.53
CA TRP A 111 -11.34 20.54 -2.65
C TRP A 111 -12.43 20.52 -3.73
N VAL A 112 -12.88 19.32 -4.16
CA VAL A 112 -13.99 19.20 -5.13
C VAL A 112 -15.26 19.85 -4.59
N GLY A 113 -15.58 19.62 -3.31
CA GLY A 113 -16.73 20.25 -2.65
C GLY A 113 -16.66 21.78 -2.64
N LEU A 114 -15.47 22.35 -2.37
CA LEU A 114 -15.24 23.78 -2.42
C LEU A 114 -15.40 24.36 -3.83
N VAL A 115 -14.94 23.66 -4.87
CA VAL A 115 -15.13 24.07 -6.28
C VAL A 115 -16.61 24.10 -6.64
N LEU A 116 -17.36 23.06 -6.28
CA LEU A 116 -18.81 23.00 -6.52
C LEU A 116 -19.55 24.11 -5.78
N LEU A 117 -19.23 24.31 -4.50
CA LEU A 117 -19.84 25.36 -3.68
C LEU A 117 -19.55 26.75 -4.25
N ALA A 118 -18.30 27.04 -4.60
CA ALA A 118 -17.92 28.30 -5.21
C ALA A 118 -18.64 28.56 -6.53
N THR A 119 -18.80 27.52 -7.37
CA THR A 119 -19.53 27.62 -8.63
C THR A 119 -20.99 28.01 -8.38
N VAL A 120 -21.64 27.37 -7.41
CA VAL A 120 -23.03 27.69 -7.02
C VAL A 120 -23.13 29.12 -6.48
N VAL A 121 -22.21 29.54 -5.60
CA VAL A 121 -22.21 30.87 -5.01
C VAL A 121 -21.98 31.95 -6.07
N VAL A 122 -20.92 31.85 -6.86
CA VAL A 122 -20.59 32.84 -7.89
C VAL A 122 -21.70 32.93 -8.93
N TYR A 123 -22.24 31.79 -9.38
CA TYR A 123 -23.36 31.77 -10.32
C TYR A 123 -24.63 32.40 -9.73
N GLY A 124 -24.95 32.09 -8.47
CA GLY A 124 -26.11 32.67 -7.77
C GLY A 124 -26.03 34.19 -7.66
N PHE A 125 -24.87 34.72 -7.26
CA PHE A 125 -24.64 36.17 -7.21
C PHE A 125 -24.68 36.83 -8.60
N ALA A 126 -24.15 36.15 -9.63
CA ALA A 126 -24.21 36.64 -11.00
C ALA A 126 -25.64 36.75 -11.53
N MET A 127 -26.46 35.72 -11.29
CA MET A 127 -27.88 35.69 -11.67
C MET A 127 -28.71 36.72 -10.91
N ALA A 128 -28.33 37.05 -9.67
CA ALA A 128 -28.97 38.10 -8.87
C ALA A 128 -28.61 39.53 -9.32
N GLY A 129 -27.70 39.69 -10.30
CA GLY A 129 -27.27 41.01 -10.78
C GLY A 129 -26.48 41.81 -9.74
N ALA A 130 -25.85 41.13 -8.77
CA ALA A 130 -25.10 41.82 -7.72
C ALA A 130 -23.86 42.51 -8.30
N HIS A 131 -23.60 43.75 -7.90
CA HIS A 131 -22.39 44.48 -8.31
C HIS A 131 -21.11 43.88 -7.70
N ASP A 132 -21.23 43.05 -6.66
CA ASP A 132 -20.11 42.47 -5.90
C ASP A 132 -19.66 41.08 -6.40
N VAL A 133 -20.09 40.64 -7.58
CA VAL A 133 -19.77 39.29 -8.11
C VAL A 133 -18.25 39.09 -8.27
N GLN A 134 -17.55 40.11 -8.76
CA GLN A 134 -16.11 40.05 -9.01
C GLN A 134 -15.27 39.83 -7.73
N PRO A 135 -15.40 40.63 -6.66
CA PRO A 135 -14.64 40.41 -5.43
C PRO A 135 -15.02 39.09 -4.73
N ILE A 136 -16.28 38.64 -4.85
CA ILE A 136 -16.71 37.34 -4.35
C ILE A 136 -15.98 36.22 -5.10
N ALA A 137 -15.99 36.26 -6.44
CA ALA A 137 -15.31 35.27 -7.28
C ALA A 137 -13.80 35.21 -7.03
N GLN A 138 -13.15 36.36 -6.81
CA GLN A 138 -11.72 36.43 -6.47
C GLN A 138 -11.41 35.74 -5.13
N ARG A 139 -12.19 36.02 -4.08
CA ARG A 139 -12.01 35.38 -2.76
C ARG A 139 -12.20 33.87 -2.83
N TRP A 140 -13.22 33.40 -3.55
CA TRP A 140 -13.45 31.98 -3.74
C TRP A 140 -12.34 31.31 -4.56
N THR A 141 -11.85 31.98 -5.61
CA THR A 141 -10.73 31.47 -6.43
C THR A 141 -9.46 31.32 -5.59
N ALA A 142 -9.15 32.29 -4.74
CA ALA A 142 -8.03 32.21 -3.80
C ALA A 142 -8.20 31.05 -2.81
N ALA A 143 -9.39 30.90 -2.21
CA ALA A 143 -9.69 29.81 -1.26
C ALA A 143 -9.55 28.42 -1.90
N ILE A 144 -10.07 28.23 -3.12
CA ILE A 144 -9.93 26.98 -3.90
C ILE A 144 -8.46 26.71 -4.23
N GLY A 145 -7.71 27.75 -4.61
CA GLY A 145 -6.28 27.65 -4.91
C GLY A 145 -5.47 27.14 -3.72
N TRP A 146 -5.70 27.72 -2.52
CA TRP A 146 -5.06 27.26 -1.29
C TRP A 146 -5.47 25.84 -0.89
N ALA A 147 -6.75 25.49 -1.04
CA ALA A 147 -7.21 24.12 -0.80
C ALA A 147 -6.54 23.10 -1.75
N LEU A 148 -6.31 23.48 -3.02
CA LEU A 148 -5.59 22.65 -3.98
C LEU A 148 -4.13 22.44 -3.55
N VAL A 149 -3.43 23.51 -3.18
CA VAL A 149 -2.04 23.44 -2.68
C VAL A 149 -1.96 22.53 -1.46
N PHE A 150 -2.90 22.63 -0.53
CA PHE A 150 -2.96 21.74 0.63
C PHE A 150 -3.12 20.26 0.24
N ALA A 151 -4.03 19.95 -0.69
CA ALA A 151 -4.21 18.57 -1.17
C ALA A 151 -2.95 18.02 -1.87
N LEU A 152 -2.25 18.86 -2.63
CA LEU A 152 -1.01 18.52 -3.34
C LEU A 152 0.17 18.29 -2.38
N VAL A 153 0.36 19.18 -1.40
CA VAL A 153 1.37 19.01 -0.34
C VAL A 153 1.10 17.72 0.44
N SER A 154 -0.16 17.47 0.80
CA SER A 154 -0.56 16.25 1.53
C SER A 154 -0.27 14.98 0.72
N THR A 155 -0.53 15.01 -0.60
CA THR A 155 -0.25 13.89 -1.52
C THR A 155 1.26 13.68 -1.69
N THR A 156 2.04 14.76 -1.76
CA THR A 156 3.50 14.72 -1.83
C THR A 156 4.10 14.13 -0.56
N ALA A 157 3.67 14.63 0.60
CA ALA A 157 4.09 14.13 1.91
C ALA A 157 3.79 12.62 2.06
N TRP A 158 2.62 12.18 1.58
CA TRP A 158 2.29 10.76 1.54
C TRP A 158 3.20 9.96 0.63
N CYS A 159 3.49 10.44 -0.58
CA CYS A 159 4.39 9.74 -1.51
C CYS A 159 5.82 9.62 -0.95
N VAL A 160 6.31 10.66 -0.25
CA VAL A 160 7.59 10.64 0.46
C VAL A 160 7.56 9.63 1.61
N ALA A 161 6.53 9.68 2.45
CA ALA A 161 6.34 8.71 3.54
C ALA A 161 6.25 7.26 3.01
N SER A 162 5.72 7.08 1.79
CA SER A 162 5.56 5.78 1.12
C SER A 162 6.84 5.25 0.51
N ARG A 163 7.95 6.00 0.57
CA ARG A 163 9.19 5.70 -0.16
C ARG A 163 8.96 5.51 -1.66
N LYS A 164 7.87 6.07 -2.19
CA LYS A 164 7.54 6.09 -3.62
C LYS A 164 8.17 7.32 -4.24
N TRP A 165 9.49 7.26 -4.39
CA TRP A 165 10.30 8.42 -4.78
C TRP A 165 9.94 9.00 -6.15
N VAL A 166 9.62 8.15 -7.13
CA VAL A 166 9.22 8.61 -8.47
C VAL A 166 7.89 9.39 -8.42
N PRO A 167 6.79 8.86 -7.84
CA PRO A 167 5.58 9.65 -7.61
C PRO A 167 5.80 10.90 -6.76
N ALA A 168 6.63 10.82 -5.70
CA ALA A 168 6.90 11.96 -4.83
C ALA A 168 7.51 13.15 -5.58
N LEU A 169 8.47 12.89 -6.48
CA LEU A 169 9.10 13.94 -7.29
C LEU A 169 8.10 14.57 -8.28
N VAL A 170 7.26 13.76 -8.92
CA VAL A 170 6.21 14.26 -9.82
C VAL A 170 5.24 15.17 -9.07
N TRP A 171 4.72 14.71 -7.93
CA TRP A 171 3.79 15.50 -7.12
C TRP A 171 4.43 16.74 -6.51
N ALA A 172 5.69 16.68 -6.10
CA ALA A 172 6.43 17.85 -5.63
C ALA A 172 6.56 18.91 -6.74
N GLY A 173 6.90 18.50 -7.97
CA GLY A 173 6.98 19.41 -9.12
C GLY A 173 5.63 20.09 -9.41
N ILE A 174 4.54 19.33 -9.42
CA ILE A 174 3.17 19.85 -9.60
C ILE A 174 2.82 20.84 -8.47
N THR A 175 3.15 20.50 -7.22
CA THR A 175 2.89 21.34 -6.05
C THR A 175 3.62 22.68 -6.14
N ILE A 176 4.89 22.67 -6.54
CA ILE A 176 5.69 23.90 -6.68
C ILE A 176 5.13 24.79 -7.81
N ALA A 177 4.80 24.20 -8.96
CA ALA A 177 4.25 24.94 -10.09
C ALA A 177 2.89 25.58 -9.76
N LEU A 178 1.96 24.80 -9.21
CA LEU A 178 0.62 25.28 -8.86
C LEU A 178 0.64 26.21 -7.64
N GLY A 179 1.46 25.93 -6.63
CA GLY A 179 1.65 26.81 -5.48
C GLY A 179 2.23 28.16 -5.89
N GLY A 180 3.25 28.17 -6.75
CA GLY A 180 3.82 29.39 -7.31
C GLY A 180 2.78 30.21 -8.07
N TYR A 181 1.97 29.56 -8.91
CA TYR A 181 0.86 30.22 -9.62
C TYR A 181 -0.17 30.83 -8.65
N VAL A 182 -0.61 30.09 -7.63
CA VAL A 182 -1.59 30.58 -6.64
C VAL A 182 -1.05 31.77 -5.86
N VAL A 183 0.23 31.77 -5.49
CA VAL A 183 0.88 32.90 -4.80
C VAL A 183 0.94 34.13 -5.70
N VAL A 184 1.42 33.98 -6.94
CA VAL A 184 1.48 35.10 -7.90
C VAL A 184 0.10 35.66 -8.20
N ALA A 185 -0.89 34.79 -8.45
CA ALA A 185 -2.27 35.19 -8.66
C ALA A 185 -2.84 35.92 -7.44
N SER A 186 -2.62 35.40 -6.22
CA SER A 186 -3.09 36.05 -5.00
C SER A 186 -2.49 37.44 -4.85
N VAL A 187 -1.17 37.59 -5.05
CA VAL A 187 -0.51 38.91 -4.97
C VAL A 187 -1.07 39.87 -6.02
N ALA A 188 -1.33 39.41 -7.25
CA ALA A 188 -1.86 40.23 -8.33
C ALA A 188 -3.35 40.62 -8.16
N PHE A 189 -4.14 39.84 -7.41
CA PHE A 189 -5.56 40.13 -7.19
C PHE A 189 -5.85 40.92 -5.90
N PHE A 190 -4.91 40.96 -4.94
CA PHE A 190 -5.06 41.67 -3.67
C PHE A 190 -4.28 42.99 -3.58
N TRP A 191 -3.62 43.41 -4.67
CA TRP A 191 -3.01 44.73 -4.88
C TRP A 191 -3.76 45.49 -5.98
#